data_AF-A0A4R2NXI7-F1
#
_entry.id   AF-A0A4R2NXI7-F1
#
_cell.length_a   1.000
_cell.length_b   1.000
_cell.length_c   1.000
_cell.angle_alpha   90.00
_cell.angle_beta   90.00
_cell.angle_gamma   90.00
#
_symmetry.space_group_name_H-M   'P 1'
#
loop_
_entity.id
_entity.type
_entity.pdbx_description
1 polymer ?
#
loop_
_entity_poly.entity_id
_entity_poly.type
_entity_poly.pdbx_seq_one_letter_code
_entity_poly.pdbx_strand_id
1 'polypeptide(L)'
;MIVTPLDSAILDSKEQYIFYHKMVDFVLKELIVNIQRQNLCSSQELVIFKQYTDLLLYSIEAMRVKYMYDEDDNMKIDLTESGFPNYLEFRYLYNDLELKKEYISKLENIEDLKEEFLDSLLRKKQKIKQRRLFQASSVVYYNFVNQQYIFNRFVQGKIVEAPENSPADLLTSWSFYDVSDNRPYICFMYFNFDGKRIEDYKDKLYAILRESGDRNMALDTLAYNIDRKLPDVNPKYIKRIDLGPLHNVFAKDENLITHAILEGIAKKEIPLESYALSFKTDEVFSGGTFKEGGFFSKQILQKWNDVEHRKYVFAPHRIIQLLYNKTPEVLNKLAKEPIQTSDLKIDIT
;
A
#
# COMPACT_ATOMS: atom_id res chain seq x y z
N MET A 1 -12.39 -9.55 13.63
CA MET A 1 -13.27 -8.94 12.62
C MET A 1 -13.89 -10.09 11.82
N ILE A 2 -15.19 -10.08 11.57
CA ILE A 2 -15.84 -11.12 10.76
C ILE A 2 -15.61 -10.72 9.31
N VAL A 3 -14.90 -11.56 8.54
CA VAL A 3 -14.68 -11.34 7.10
C VAL A 3 -16.03 -11.35 6.40
N THR A 4 -16.34 -10.28 5.66
CA THR A 4 -17.59 -10.16 4.90
C THR A 4 -17.38 -10.53 3.42
N PRO A 5 -18.46 -10.85 2.67
CA PRO A 5 -18.36 -11.04 1.23
C PRO A 5 -17.81 -9.82 0.47
N LEU A 6 -17.94 -8.61 1.03
CA LEU A 6 -17.46 -7.36 0.42
C LEU A 6 -15.94 -7.18 0.56
N ASP A 7 -15.34 -7.82 1.56
CA ASP A 7 -13.88 -7.81 1.80
C ASP A 7 -13.13 -8.57 0.68
N SER A 8 -13.85 -9.35 -0.13
CA SER A 8 -13.35 -10.20 -1.22
C SER A 8 -14.26 -10.12 -2.46
N ALA A 9 -14.66 -8.91 -2.85
CA ALA A 9 -15.52 -8.72 -4.00
C ALA A 9 -14.76 -8.89 -5.32
N ILE A 10 -15.47 -9.33 -6.35
CA ILE A 10 -14.96 -9.44 -7.73
C ILE A 10 -15.54 -8.27 -8.53
N LEU A 11 -14.74 -7.70 -9.44
CA LEU A 11 -15.22 -6.72 -10.42
C LEU A 11 -16.04 -7.44 -11.50
N ASP A 12 -17.19 -6.88 -11.86
CA ASP A 12 -18.20 -7.56 -12.70
C ASP A 12 -17.79 -7.71 -14.17
N SER A 13 -16.74 -6.99 -14.62
CA SER A 13 -16.25 -7.06 -16.00
C SER A 13 -14.76 -6.72 -16.14
N LYS A 14 -14.17 -7.07 -17.29
CA LYS A 14 -12.77 -6.71 -17.61
C LYS A 14 -12.59 -5.21 -17.82
N GLU A 15 -13.63 -4.50 -18.29
CA GLU A 15 -13.61 -3.04 -18.39
C GLU A 15 -13.55 -2.39 -17.01
N GLN A 16 -14.32 -2.89 -16.04
CA GLN A 16 -14.22 -2.46 -14.64
C GLN A 16 -12.82 -2.74 -14.08
N TYR A 17 -12.24 -3.90 -14.39
CA TYR A 17 -10.88 -4.26 -14.00
C TYR A 17 -9.82 -3.27 -14.54
N ILE A 18 -9.86 -2.98 -15.84
CA ILE A 18 -8.96 -2.02 -16.48
C ILE A 18 -9.11 -0.63 -15.84
N PHE A 19 -10.36 -0.21 -15.64
CA PHE A 19 -10.68 1.08 -15.04
C PHE A 19 -10.14 1.18 -13.60
N TYR A 20 -10.40 0.17 -12.77
CA TYR A 20 -9.90 0.07 -11.41
C TYR A 20 -8.37 0.13 -11.37
N HIS A 21 -7.69 -0.69 -12.19
CA HIS A 21 -6.24 -0.71 -12.21
C HIS A 21 -5.64 0.65 -12.60
N LYS A 22 -6.18 1.28 -13.66
CA LYS A 22 -5.75 2.63 -14.08
C LYS A 22 -5.91 3.64 -12.96
N MET A 23 -7.01 3.57 -12.22
CA MET A 23 -7.27 4.45 -11.09
C MET A 23 -6.26 4.24 -9.96
N VAL A 24 -6.07 3.01 -9.48
CA VAL A 24 -5.14 2.73 -8.38
C VAL A 24 -3.71 3.13 -8.73
N ASP A 25 -3.24 2.77 -9.94
CA ASP A 25 -1.91 3.16 -10.44
C ASP A 25 -1.74 4.68 -10.46
N PHE A 26 -2.72 5.41 -11.00
CA PHE A 26 -2.70 6.86 -11.07
C PHE A 26 -2.68 7.50 -9.68
N VAL A 27 -3.57 7.06 -8.78
CA VAL A 27 -3.70 7.63 -7.44
C VAL A 27 -2.44 7.42 -6.61
N LEU A 28 -1.83 6.23 -6.67
CA LEU A 28 -0.58 5.96 -5.94
C LEU A 28 0.58 6.81 -6.49
N LYS A 29 0.65 7.04 -7.81
CA LYS A 29 1.65 7.93 -8.41
C LYS A 29 1.44 9.39 -7.99
N GLU A 30 0.20 9.89 -8.02
CA GLU A 30 -0.14 11.23 -7.52
C GLU A 30 0.19 11.37 -6.03
N LEU A 31 -0.05 10.33 -5.22
CA LEU A 31 0.26 10.34 -3.80
C LEU A 31 1.75 10.54 -3.55
N ILE A 32 2.63 9.81 -4.25
CA ILE A 32 4.09 9.95 -4.12
C ILE A 32 4.51 11.40 -4.38
N VAL A 33 4.02 12.00 -5.46
CA VAL A 33 4.35 13.39 -5.83
C VAL A 33 3.86 14.38 -4.77
N ASN A 34 2.65 14.18 -4.25
CA ASN A 34 2.06 15.12 -3.30
C ASN A 34 2.62 14.98 -1.88
N ILE A 35 3.02 13.78 -1.43
CA ILE A 35 3.73 13.61 -0.14
C ILE A 35 5.01 14.44 -0.11
N GLN A 36 5.77 14.44 -1.22
CA GLN A 36 6.96 15.27 -1.37
C GLN A 36 6.62 16.76 -1.31
N ARG A 37 5.64 17.22 -2.10
CA ARG A 37 5.24 18.64 -2.15
C ARG A 37 4.72 19.17 -0.81
N GLN A 38 4.01 18.32 -0.07
CA GLN A 38 3.37 18.68 1.20
C GLN A 38 4.26 18.48 2.42
N ASN A 39 5.50 18.00 2.22
CA ASN A 39 6.48 17.67 3.27
C ASN A 39 5.88 16.77 4.36
N LEU A 40 5.11 15.75 3.97
CA LEU A 40 4.50 14.80 4.93
C LEU A 40 5.49 13.73 5.40
N CYS A 41 6.65 13.63 4.76
CA CYS A 41 7.76 12.75 5.11
C CYS A 41 9.06 13.55 5.14
N SER A 42 10.00 13.15 5.99
CA SER A 42 11.39 13.61 5.86
C SER A 42 12.00 13.15 4.53
N SER A 43 13.15 13.71 4.12
CA SER A 43 13.80 13.31 2.86
C SER A 43 14.14 11.81 2.85
N GLN A 44 14.61 11.27 3.97
CA GLN A 44 14.94 9.85 4.11
C GLN A 44 13.67 8.97 4.14
N GLU A 45 12.63 9.42 4.86
CA GLU A 45 11.33 8.75 4.88
C GLU A 45 10.70 8.69 3.48
N LEU A 46 10.81 9.76 2.69
CA LEU A 46 10.26 9.85 1.34
C LEU A 46 10.90 8.83 0.39
N VAL A 47 12.22 8.63 0.48
CA VAL A 47 12.94 7.62 -0.32
C VAL A 47 12.42 6.21 0.01
N ILE A 48 12.30 5.91 1.30
CA ILE A 48 11.79 4.62 1.79
C ILE A 48 10.32 4.43 1.43
N PHE A 49 9.50 5.47 1.59
CA PHE A 49 8.09 5.49 1.21
C PHE A 49 7.94 5.11 -0.25
N LYS A 50 8.69 5.77 -1.13
CA LYS A 50 8.69 5.49 -2.57
C LYS A 50 9.07 4.04 -2.86
N GLN A 51 10.06 3.47 -2.16
CA GLN A 51 10.43 2.06 -2.35
C GLN A 51 9.28 1.09 -2.01
N TYR A 52 8.56 1.32 -0.90
CA TYR A 52 7.41 0.49 -0.56
C TYR A 52 6.24 0.68 -1.52
N THR A 53 5.95 1.91 -1.94
CA THR A 53 4.89 2.18 -2.92
C THR A 53 5.23 1.63 -4.30
N ASP A 54 6.49 1.68 -4.73
CA ASP A 54 6.96 1.06 -5.98
C ASP A 54 6.78 -0.47 -5.93
N LEU A 55 7.05 -1.11 -4.78
CA LEU A 55 6.82 -2.55 -4.58
C LEU A 55 5.33 -2.92 -4.65
N LEU A 56 4.47 -2.09 -4.04
CA LEU A 56 3.02 -2.24 -4.13
C LEU A 56 2.53 -2.10 -5.58
N LEU A 57 2.97 -1.04 -6.28
CA LEU A 57 2.64 -0.79 -7.69
C LEU A 57 3.10 -1.94 -8.59
N TYR A 58 4.31 -2.48 -8.36
CA TYR A 58 4.82 -3.63 -9.08
C TYR A 58 3.90 -4.86 -8.93
N SER A 59 3.40 -5.09 -7.72
CA SER A 59 2.49 -6.21 -7.43
C SER A 59 1.13 -6.03 -8.11
N ILE A 60 0.59 -4.81 -8.08
CA ILE A 60 -0.67 -4.47 -8.73
C ILE A 60 -0.55 -4.62 -10.26
N GLU A 61 0.58 -4.18 -10.85
CA GLU A 61 0.85 -4.37 -12.28
C GLU A 61 1.02 -5.86 -12.64
N ALA A 62 1.66 -6.65 -11.78
CA ALA A 62 1.74 -8.10 -11.97
C ALA A 62 0.36 -8.77 -11.94
N MET A 63 -0.53 -8.32 -11.04
CA MET A 63 -1.94 -8.75 -11.04
C MET A 63 -2.63 -8.35 -12.35
N ARG A 64 -2.38 -7.14 -12.88
CA ARG A 64 -2.89 -6.70 -14.19
C ARG A 64 -2.56 -7.68 -15.29
N VAL A 65 -1.28 -8.05 -15.40
CA VAL A 65 -0.83 -8.97 -16.46
C VAL A 65 -1.46 -10.35 -16.27
N LYS A 66 -1.56 -10.83 -15.02
CA LYS A 66 -2.17 -12.13 -14.69
C LYS A 66 -3.65 -12.19 -15.07
N TYR A 67 -4.47 -11.25 -14.58
CA TYR A 67 -5.94 -11.35 -14.64
C TYR A 67 -6.57 -10.71 -15.89
N MET A 68 -5.85 -9.89 -16.65
CA MET A 68 -6.43 -9.15 -17.80
C MET A 68 -7.07 -10.08 -18.84
N TYR A 69 -6.43 -11.21 -19.14
CA TYR A 69 -6.87 -12.14 -20.19
C TYR A 69 -7.32 -13.50 -19.65
N ASP A 70 -7.32 -13.68 -18.33
CA ASP A 70 -7.83 -14.87 -17.68
C ASP A 70 -9.37 -14.89 -17.77
N GLU A 71 -9.93 -15.95 -18.33
CA GLU A 71 -11.39 -16.12 -18.49
C GLU A 71 -12.04 -16.77 -17.26
N ASP A 72 -11.26 -17.50 -16.47
CA ASP A 72 -11.75 -18.35 -15.39
C ASP A 72 -11.58 -17.70 -14.01
N ASP A 73 -10.59 -16.81 -13.86
CA ASP A 73 -10.28 -16.16 -12.59
C ASP A 73 -10.34 -14.61 -12.67
N ASN A 74 -10.73 -13.99 -11.56
CA ASN A 74 -10.83 -12.55 -11.42
C ASN A 74 -10.23 -12.10 -10.10
N MET A 75 -9.44 -11.02 -10.16
CA MET A 75 -8.84 -10.41 -8.99
C MET A 75 -9.91 -9.94 -8.00
N LYS A 76 -9.71 -10.27 -6.73
CA LYS A 76 -10.56 -9.77 -5.65
C LYS A 76 -10.05 -8.45 -5.11
N ILE A 77 -10.97 -7.55 -4.84
CA ILE A 77 -10.73 -6.23 -4.23
C ILE A 77 -11.58 -6.09 -2.98
N ASP A 78 -11.08 -5.31 -2.01
CA ASP A 78 -11.87 -4.96 -0.84
C ASP A 78 -12.59 -3.63 -1.10
N LEU A 79 -13.93 -3.72 -1.16
CA LEU A 79 -14.80 -2.60 -1.47
C LEU A 79 -15.25 -1.83 -0.24
N THR A 80 -14.91 -2.27 0.96
CA THR A 80 -15.37 -1.61 2.19
C THR A 80 -14.42 -0.44 2.50
N GLU A 81 -13.64 -0.52 3.57
CA GLU A 81 -12.79 0.56 4.05
C GLU A 81 -11.36 0.47 3.47
N SER A 82 -11.20 -0.05 2.25
CA SER A 82 -9.91 -0.21 1.59
C SER A 82 -9.81 0.47 0.22
N GLY A 83 -10.45 -0.09 -0.80
CA GLY A 83 -10.25 0.28 -2.21
C GLY A 83 -8.99 -0.33 -2.85
N PHE A 84 -8.23 -1.18 -2.15
CA PHE A 84 -7.07 -1.91 -2.68
C PHE A 84 -7.38 -3.40 -2.93
N PRO A 85 -6.49 -4.15 -3.64
CA PRO A 85 -6.68 -5.59 -3.82
C PRO A 85 -6.78 -6.34 -2.48
N ASN A 86 -7.51 -7.45 -2.44
CA ASN A 86 -7.53 -8.28 -1.24
C ASN A 86 -6.13 -8.87 -0.99
N TYR A 87 -5.71 -8.96 0.28
CA TYR A 87 -4.38 -9.49 0.62
C TYR A 87 -4.10 -10.89 0.02
N LEU A 88 -5.13 -11.75 -0.10
CA LEU A 88 -4.98 -13.09 -0.66
C LEU A 88 -4.47 -13.07 -2.10
N GLU A 89 -4.75 -12.02 -2.87
CA GLU A 89 -4.25 -11.87 -4.24
C GLU A 89 -2.72 -11.78 -4.28
N PHE A 90 -2.11 -11.07 -3.33
CA PHE A 90 -0.66 -11.00 -3.20
C PHE A 90 -0.06 -12.36 -2.89
N ARG A 91 -0.72 -13.13 -2.01
CA ARG A 91 -0.30 -14.49 -1.66
C ARG A 91 -0.42 -15.44 -2.85
N TYR A 92 -1.49 -15.37 -3.61
CA TYR A 92 -1.68 -16.19 -4.81
C TYR A 92 -0.63 -15.88 -5.87
N LEU A 93 -0.37 -14.60 -6.12
CA LEU A 93 0.68 -14.14 -7.03
C LEU A 93 2.06 -14.68 -6.61
N TYR A 94 2.40 -14.58 -5.32
CA TYR A 94 3.68 -15.06 -4.79
C TYR A 94 3.86 -16.57 -4.98
N ASN A 95 2.82 -17.36 -4.64
CA ASN A 95 2.86 -18.82 -4.75
C ASN A 95 2.91 -19.30 -6.20
N ASP A 96 2.13 -18.66 -7.08
CA ASP A 96 2.09 -19.00 -8.50
C ASP A 96 3.45 -18.76 -9.18
N LEU A 97 4.14 -17.67 -8.83
CA LEU A 97 5.50 -17.40 -9.32
C LEU A 97 6.56 -18.38 -8.78
N GLU A 98 6.31 -19.08 -7.66
CA GLU A 98 7.20 -20.12 -7.16
C GLU A 98 7.22 -21.33 -8.09
N LEU A 99 6.05 -21.65 -8.66
CA LEU A 99 5.86 -22.75 -9.60
C LEU A 99 6.42 -22.43 -11.00
N LYS A 100 6.79 -21.17 -11.28
CA LYS A 100 7.37 -20.70 -12.56
C LYS A 100 8.47 -21.61 -13.10
N LYS A 101 9.34 -22.16 -12.25
CA LYS A 101 10.46 -23.02 -12.68
C LYS A 101 9.99 -24.28 -13.41
N GLU A 102 8.79 -24.77 -13.11
CA GLU A 102 8.21 -25.95 -13.74
C GLU A 102 7.60 -25.64 -15.12
N TYR A 103 7.11 -24.41 -15.30
CA TYR A 103 6.42 -23.97 -16.52
C TYR A 103 7.35 -23.28 -17.53
N ILE A 104 8.46 -22.69 -17.09
CA ILE A 104 9.31 -21.84 -17.95
C ILE A 104 9.86 -22.57 -19.18
N SER A 105 10.12 -23.87 -19.07
CA SER A 105 10.61 -24.71 -20.17
C SER A 105 9.55 -25.00 -21.24
N LYS A 106 8.27 -24.79 -20.93
CA LYS A 106 7.13 -25.01 -21.83
C LYS A 106 6.61 -23.70 -22.42
N LEU A 107 7.14 -22.56 -22.00
CA LEU A 107 6.72 -21.25 -22.50
C LEU A 107 7.33 -21.00 -23.88
N GLU A 108 6.49 -20.48 -24.76
CA GLU A 108 6.91 -20.02 -26.08
C GLU A 108 7.81 -18.79 -25.96
N ASN A 109 8.69 -18.61 -26.95
CA ASN A 109 9.54 -17.42 -27.01
C ASN A 109 8.66 -16.17 -27.25
N ILE A 110 8.95 -15.10 -26.52
CA ILE A 110 8.18 -13.86 -26.65
C ILE A 110 8.37 -13.16 -27.99
N GLU A 111 9.55 -13.27 -28.62
CA GLU A 111 9.80 -12.65 -29.92
C GLU A 111 9.00 -13.35 -31.02
N ASP A 112 8.88 -14.68 -30.97
CA ASP A 112 8.05 -15.46 -31.90
C ASP A 112 6.56 -15.06 -31.76
N LEU A 113 6.08 -14.89 -30.52
CA LEU A 113 4.72 -14.39 -30.24
C LEU A 113 4.47 -12.99 -30.80
N LYS A 114 5.45 -12.07 -30.64
CA LYS A 114 5.35 -10.72 -31.19
C LYS A 114 5.30 -10.74 -32.71
N GLU A 115 6.16 -11.51 -33.37
CA GLU A 115 6.17 -11.65 -34.82
C GLU A 115 4.84 -12.22 -35.34
N GLU A 116 4.30 -13.26 -34.70
CA GLU A 116 2.98 -13.81 -35.02
C GLU A 116 1.88 -12.74 -34.91
N PHE A 117 1.89 -11.95 -33.83
CA PHE A 117 0.87 -10.94 -33.59
C PHE A 117 0.98 -9.80 -34.60
N LEU A 118 2.19 -9.35 -34.92
CA LEU A 118 2.43 -8.33 -35.93
C LEU A 118 2.03 -8.80 -37.33
N ASP A 119 2.34 -10.05 -37.70
CA ASP A 119 1.89 -10.63 -38.96
C ASP A 119 0.36 -10.73 -39.03
N SER A 120 -0.27 -11.22 -37.97
CA SER A 120 -1.73 -11.33 -37.90
C SER A 120 -2.43 -9.97 -38.00
N LEU A 121 -1.97 -8.98 -37.23
CA LEU A 121 -2.59 -7.65 -37.16
C LEU A 121 -2.28 -6.78 -38.38
N LEU A 122 -1.02 -6.75 -38.84
CA LEU A 122 -0.58 -5.79 -39.87
C LEU A 122 -0.64 -6.36 -41.29
N ARG A 123 -0.30 -7.65 -41.47
CA ARG A 123 -0.28 -8.28 -42.80
C ARG A 123 -1.61 -8.95 -43.10
N LYS A 124 -2.09 -9.81 -42.20
CA LYS A 124 -3.36 -10.54 -42.37
C LYS A 124 -4.59 -9.71 -42.02
N LYS A 125 -4.43 -8.62 -41.25
CA LYS A 125 -5.53 -7.74 -40.77
C LYS A 125 -6.61 -8.50 -40.00
N GLN A 126 -6.19 -9.49 -39.21
CA GLN A 126 -7.07 -10.33 -38.40
C GLN A 126 -6.90 -9.99 -36.92
N LYS A 127 -8.01 -10.10 -36.16
CA LYS A 127 -7.96 -9.96 -34.70
C LYS A 127 -7.26 -11.17 -34.09
N ILE A 128 -6.48 -10.95 -33.04
CA ILE A 128 -5.93 -12.03 -32.22
C ILE A 128 -7.06 -12.67 -31.41
N LYS A 129 -7.12 -14.00 -31.39
CA LYS A 129 -8.11 -14.74 -30.60
C LYS A 129 -7.83 -14.58 -29.11
N GLN A 130 -8.87 -14.46 -28.29
CA GLN A 130 -8.76 -14.28 -26.84
C GLN A 130 -7.85 -15.32 -26.16
N ARG A 131 -8.05 -16.61 -26.48
CA ARG A 131 -7.19 -17.72 -26.02
C ARG A 131 -5.70 -17.48 -26.28
N ARG A 132 -5.35 -16.85 -27.42
CA ARG A 132 -3.96 -16.55 -27.77
C ARG A 132 -3.43 -15.34 -27.00
N LEU A 133 -4.28 -14.34 -26.73
CA LEU A 133 -3.95 -13.23 -25.83
C LEU A 133 -3.65 -13.73 -24.41
N PHE A 134 -4.44 -14.67 -23.89
CA PHE A 134 -4.21 -15.31 -22.60
C PHE A 134 -2.90 -16.10 -22.54
N GLN A 135 -2.57 -16.86 -23.58
CA GLN A 135 -1.28 -17.53 -23.68
C GLN A 135 -0.12 -16.53 -23.68
N ALA A 136 -0.23 -15.44 -24.46
CA ALA A 136 0.79 -14.40 -24.50
C ALA A 136 0.94 -13.68 -23.16
N SER A 137 -0.16 -13.37 -22.47
CA SER A 137 -0.10 -12.74 -21.14
C SER A 137 0.54 -13.66 -20.11
N SER A 138 0.26 -14.97 -20.17
CA SER A 138 0.93 -15.98 -19.33
C SER A 138 2.44 -16.00 -19.58
N VAL A 139 2.87 -15.98 -20.85
CA VAL A 139 4.30 -15.91 -21.21
C VAL A 139 4.94 -14.62 -20.69
N VAL A 140 4.30 -13.46 -20.84
CA VAL A 140 4.79 -12.18 -20.32
C VAL A 140 4.89 -12.22 -18.80
N TYR A 141 3.83 -12.66 -18.13
CA TYR A 141 3.75 -12.77 -16.68
C TYR A 141 4.88 -13.65 -16.13
N TYR A 142 5.00 -14.89 -16.60
CA TYR A 142 6.03 -15.79 -16.13
C TYR A 142 7.43 -15.39 -16.59
N ASN A 143 7.64 -14.62 -17.66
CA ASN A 143 9.00 -14.18 -18.01
C ASN A 143 9.46 -12.97 -17.19
N PHE A 144 8.63 -11.93 -17.06
CA PHE A 144 9.06 -10.63 -16.53
C PHE A 144 8.64 -10.34 -15.10
N VAL A 145 7.66 -11.07 -14.56
CA VAL A 145 7.32 -10.91 -13.15
C VAL A 145 8.35 -11.68 -12.30
N ASN A 146 8.90 -10.97 -11.33
CA ASN A 146 9.90 -11.45 -10.40
C ASN A 146 9.30 -11.56 -9.01
N GLN A 147 9.27 -12.79 -8.51
CA GLN A 147 8.70 -13.16 -7.22
C GLN A 147 9.24 -12.31 -6.06
N GLN A 148 10.52 -11.94 -6.08
CA GLN A 148 11.16 -11.19 -4.99
C GLN A 148 10.64 -9.74 -4.86
N TYR A 149 9.97 -9.22 -5.88
CA TYR A 149 9.38 -7.88 -5.90
C TYR A 149 7.86 -7.92 -5.66
N ILE A 150 7.28 -9.08 -5.34
CA ILE A 150 5.89 -9.12 -4.88
C ILE A 150 5.83 -8.63 -3.43
N PHE A 151 4.96 -7.66 -3.20
CA PHE A 151 4.67 -7.09 -1.90
C PHE A 151 4.11 -8.18 -1.00
N ASN A 152 4.88 -8.53 0.03
CA ASN A 152 4.50 -9.56 1.00
C ASN A 152 3.73 -8.92 2.16
N ARG A 153 3.10 -9.74 3.01
CA ARG A 153 2.41 -9.24 4.22
C ARG A 153 3.27 -8.32 5.07
N PHE A 154 4.56 -8.61 5.16
CA PHE A 154 5.53 -7.81 5.90
C PHE A 154 6.80 -7.68 5.06
N VAL A 155 7.23 -6.45 4.84
CA VAL A 155 8.42 -6.09 4.09
C VAL A 155 9.33 -5.29 5.02
N GLN A 156 10.52 -5.84 5.29
CA GLN A 156 11.48 -5.22 6.20
C GLN A 156 12.39 -4.25 5.45
N GLY A 157 12.49 -3.02 5.94
CA GLY A 157 13.45 -2.03 5.49
C GLY A 157 14.82 -2.20 6.17
N LYS A 158 15.86 -1.71 5.52
CA LYS A 158 17.22 -1.74 6.08
C LYS A 158 17.34 -0.79 7.26
N ILE A 159 18.26 -1.11 8.18
CA ILE A 159 18.74 -0.15 9.17
C ILE A 159 19.72 0.77 8.44
N VAL A 160 19.55 2.07 8.63
CA VAL A 160 20.40 3.12 8.06
C VAL A 160 20.72 4.14 9.14
N GLU A 161 21.78 4.91 8.94
CA GLU A 161 22.04 6.10 9.76
C GLU A 161 20.91 7.11 9.54
N ALA A 162 20.41 7.67 10.63
CA ALA A 162 19.41 8.72 10.54
C ALA A 162 20.08 10.04 10.10
N PRO A 163 19.37 10.91 9.35
CA PRO A 163 19.89 12.22 8.99
C PRO A 163 20.30 13.05 10.21
N GLU A 164 21.22 13.99 10.04
CA GLU A 164 21.60 14.94 11.10
C GLU A 164 20.37 15.66 11.67
N ASN A 165 20.35 15.86 12.99
CA ASN A 165 19.24 16.42 13.75
C ASN A 165 17.95 15.57 13.79
N SER A 166 18.03 14.29 13.41
CA SER A 166 16.94 13.33 13.66
C SER A 166 16.78 13.06 15.17
N PRO A 167 15.62 12.53 15.61
CA PRO A 167 15.38 12.19 17.02
C PRO A 167 16.30 11.10 17.59
N ALA A 168 17.06 10.40 16.74
CA ALA A 168 17.95 9.31 17.09
C ALA A 168 19.03 9.10 16.02
N ASP A 169 19.99 8.21 16.31
CA ASP A 169 21.15 7.95 15.44
C ASP A 169 20.84 6.98 14.28
N LEU A 170 19.89 6.07 14.48
CA LEU A 170 19.53 5.04 13.50
C LEU A 170 18.06 5.12 13.11
N LEU A 171 17.78 4.74 11.87
CA LEU A 171 16.45 4.61 11.31
C LEU A 171 16.28 3.20 10.74
N THR A 172 15.14 2.59 11.03
CA THR A 172 14.64 1.42 10.30
C THR A 172 13.20 1.67 9.89
N SER A 173 12.72 0.88 8.93
CA SER A 173 11.33 0.92 8.49
C SER A 173 10.81 -0.47 8.22
N TRP A 174 9.51 -0.60 8.14
CA TRP A 174 8.85 -1.77 7.61
C TRP A 174 7.52 -1.36 6.99
N SER A 175 7.02 -2.17 6.09
CA SER A 175 5.68 -2.02 5.54
C SER A 175 4.92 -3.32 5.72
N PHE A 176 3.63 -3.24 5.98
CA PHE A 176 2.78 -4.42 6.08
C PHE A 176 1.45 -4.20 5.37
N TYR A 177 0.89 -5.30 4.87
CA TYR A 177 -0.47 -5.33 4.34
C TYR A 177 -1.38 -5.88 5.42
N ASP A 178 -2.23 -5.03 5.98
CA ASP A 178 -3.16 -5.49 7.01
C ASP A 178 -4.26 -6.35 6.37
N VAL A 179 -4.51 -7.53 6.94
CA VAL A 179 -5.48 -8.49 6.39
C VAL A 179 -6.92 -8.14 6.77
N SER A 180 -7.11 -7.34 7.83
CA SER A 180 -8.44 -6.90 8.28
C SER A 180 -8.88 -5.66 7.50
N ASP A 181 -7.97 -4.70 7.35
CA ASP A 181 -8.19 -3.46 6.60
C ASP A 181 -7.96 -3.64 5.07
N ASN A 182 -7.37 -4.76 4.63
CA ASN A 182 -6.95 -5.05 3.25
C ASN A 182 -6.23 -3.87 2.57
N ARG A 183 -5.34 -3.17 3.28
CA ARG A 183 -4.59 -2.04 2.73
C ARG A 183 -3.18 -1.92 3.33
N PRO A 184 -2.26 -1.22 2.64
CA PRO A 184 -0.87 -1.14 3.03
C PRO A 184 -0.61 -0.05 4.08
N TYR A 185 0.29 -0.37 5.01
CA TYR A 185 0.81 0.53 6.04
C TYR A 185 2.33 0.64 5.92
N ILE A 186 2.88 1.80 6.26
CA ILE A 186 4.33 2.03 6.29
C ILE A 186 4.72 2.58 7.65
N CYS A 187 5.69 1.96 8.30
CA CYS A 187 6.20 2.36 9.60
C CYS A 187 7.67 2.77 9.52
N PHE A 188 8.02 3.77 10.30
CA PHE A 188 9.38 4.25 10.51
C PHE A 188 9.65 4.24 12.01
N MET A 189 10.86 3.83 12.39
CA MET A 189 11.33 3.90 13.76
C MET A 189 12.74 4.47 13.79
N TYR A 190 12.87 5.60 14.47
CA TYR A 190 14.15 6.20 14.82
C TYR A 190 14.52 5.72 16.22
N PHE A 191 15.73 5.19 16.38
CA PHE A 191 16.17 4.58 17.63
C PHE A 191 17.67 4.75 17.86
N ASN A 192 18.06 4.77 19.13
CA ASN A 192 19.47 4.64 19.52
C ASN A 192 19.74 3.18 19.87
N PHE A 193 20.98 2.72 19.66
CA PHE A 193 21.38 1.36 19.96
C PHE A 193 22.44 1.35 21.06
N ASP A 194 22.15 0.66 22.16
CA ASP A 194 23.05 0.49 23.31
C ASP A 194 23.81 -0.85 23.20
N GLY A 195 24.60 -0.98 22.15
CA GLY A 195 25.40 -2.16 21.88
C GLY A 195 26.61 -1.87 21.01
N LYS A 196 27.49 -2.86 20.81
CA LYS A 196 28.76 -2.65 20.09
C LYS A 196 28.58 -2.41 18.59
N ARG A 197 27.76 -3.23 17.94
CA ARG A 197 27.55 -3.25 16.48
C ARG A 197 26.11 -3.62 16.19
N ILE A 198 25.38 -2.72 15.55
CA ILE A 198 23.96 -2.95 15.22
C ILE A 198 23.76 -4.16 14.28
N GLU A 199 24.72 -4.44 13.41
CA GLU A 199 24.66 -5.59 12.51
C GLU A 199 24.61 -6.93 13.25
N ASP A 200 25.19 -7.03 14.45
CA ASP A 200 25.16 -8.25 15.25
C ASP A 200 23.78 -8.47 15.92
N TYR A 201 22.97 -7.40 16.01
CA TYR A 201 21.64 -7.40 16.63
C TYR A 201 20.49 -7.33 15.62
N LYS A 202 20.81 -7.10 14.35
CA LYS A 202 19.88 -6.84 13.26
C LYS A 202 18.85 -7.95 13.07
N ASP A 203 19.27 -9.21 13.04
CA ASP A 203 18.35 -10.33 12.81
C ASP A 203 17.32 -10.46 13.93
N LYS A 204 17.75 -10.23 15.18
CA LYS A 204 16.85 -10.19 16.34
C LYS A 204 15.88 -9.00 16.25
N LEU A 205 16.38 -7.81 15.91
CA LEU A 205 15.56 -6.63 15.71
C LEU A 205 14.48 -6.88 14.63
N TYR A 206 14.87 -7.39 13.47
CA TYR A 206 13.94 -7.71 12.38
C TYR A 206 12.93 -8.79 12.73
N ALA A 207 13.34 -9.83 13.47
CA ALA A 207 12.42 -10.85 13.95
C ALA A 207 11.33 -10.24 14.86
N ILE A 208 11.74 -9.40 15.83
CA ILE A 208 10.78 -8.74 16.73
C ILE A 208 9.86 -7.76 15.99
N LEU A 209 10.39 -6.97 15.04
CA LEU A 209 9.56 -6.06 14.25
C LEU A 209 8.51 -6.84 13.45
N ARG A 210 8.90 -7.97 12.84
CA ARG A 210 7.98 -8.84 12.11
C ARG A 210 6.91 -9.45 13.00
N GLU A 211 7.24 -9.86 14.22
CA GLU A 211 6.26 -10.41 15.18
C GLU A 211 5.31 -9.36 15.76
N SER A 212 5.77 -8.11 15.88
CA SER A 212 5.05 -7.08 16.62
C SER A 212 4.28 -6.12 15.71
N GLY A 213 4.79 -5.88 14.49
CA GLY A 213 4.34 -4.81 13.59
C GLY A 213 3.77 -5.28 12.25
N ASP A 214 3.15 -6.47 12.19
CA ASP A 214 2.56 -7.04 10.97
C ASP A 214 1.05 -6.76 10.80
N ARG A 215 0.48 -5.90 11.63
CA ARG A 215 -0.96 -5.60 11.69
C ARG A 215 -1.26 -4.23 12.26
N ASN A 216 -2.43 -3.72 11.95
CA ASN A 216 -2.97 -2.49 12.52
C ASN A 216 -3.35 -2.71 14.00
N MET A 217 -2.68 -1.99 14.89
CA MET A 217 -2.96 -1.93 16.33
C MET A 217 -2.72 -0.52 16.87
N ALA A 218 -3.01 -0.25 18.13
CA ALA A 218 -2.68 1.05 18.73
C ALA A 218 -1.14 1.29 18.69
N LEU A 219 -0.72 2.48 18.26
CA LEU A 219 0.69 2.76 17.96
C LEU A 219 1.56 2.77 19.22
N ASP A 220 1.02 3.28 20.33
CA ASP A 220 1.62 3.24 21.66
C ASP A 220 1.88 1.79 22.15
N THR A 221 0.93 0.90 21.90
CA THR A 221 1.03 -0.53 22.22
C THR A 221 2.13 -1.19 21.39
N LEU A 222 2.21 -0.86 20.09
CA LEU A 222 3.30 -1.31 19.23
C LEU A 222 4.66 -0.81 19.75
N ALA A 223 4.75 0.47 20.07
CA ALA A 223 5.97 1.11 20.57
C ALA A 223 6.46 0.45 21.87
N TYR A 224 5.55 0.24 22.83
CA TYR A 224 5.85 -0.47 24.08
C TYR A 224 6.28 -1.93 23.85
N ASN A 225 5.62 -2.66 22.93
CA ASN A 225 5.99 -4.04 22.63
C ASN A 225 7.39 -4.16 22.03
N ILE A 226 7.76 -3.25 21.12
CA ILE A 226 9.10 -3.21 20.52
C ILE A 226 10.15 -2.93 21.59
N ASP A 227 9.96 -1.86 22.35
CA ASP A 227 10.86 -1.42 23.42
C ASP A 227 11.08 -2.49 24.48
N ARG A 228 9.99 -3.16 24.92
CA ARG A 228 10.06 -4.26 25.87
C ARG A 228 10.83 -5.47 25.34
N LYS A 229 10.65 -5.84 24.07
CA LYS A 229 11.28 -7.04 23.47
C LYS A 229 12.73 -6.81 23.02
N LEU A 230 13.17 -5.56 22.89
CA LEU A 230 14.50 -5.20 22.41
C LEU A 230 15.25 -4.32 23.43
N PRO A 231 15.81 -4.89 24.51
CA PRO A 231 16.41 -4.12 25.61
C PRO A 231 17.59 -3.22 25.19
N ASP A 232 18.33 -3.59 24.14
CA ASP A 232 19.48 -2.82 23.64
C ASP A 232 19.07 -1.77 22.58
N VAL A 233 17.78 -1.70 22.25
CA VAL A 233 17.22 -0.74 21.29
C VAL A 233 16.41 0.27 22.07
N ASN A 234 16.67 1.55 21.85
CA ASN A 234 15.99 2.65 22.51
C ASN A 234 15.19 3.46 21.48
N PRO A 235 13.94 3.06 21.16
CA PRO A 235 13.09 3.80 20.23
C PRO A 235 12.82 5.24 20.69
N LYS A 236 13.00 6.21 19.81
CA LYS A 236 12.79 7.65 20.10
C LYS A 236 11.59 8.24 19.41
N TYR A 237 11.32 7.77 18.20
CA TYR A 237 10.21 8.24 17.40
C TYR A 237 9.71 7.10 16.53
N ILE A 238 8.41 6.84 16.56
CA ILE A 238 7.75 5.91 15.65
C ILE A 238 6.66 6.67 14.90
N LYS A 239 6.67 6.51 13.59
CA LYS A 239 5.66 7.05 12.68
C LYS A 239 5.04 5.90 11.91
N ARG A 240 3.72 5.90 11.79
CA ARG A 240 2.96 4.99 10.92
C ARG A 240 2.13 5.80 9.93
N ILE A 241 2.14 5.35 8.69
CA ILE A 241 1.32 5.86 7.60
C ILE A 241 0.27 4.78 7.25
N ASP A 242 -1.00 5.19 7.20
CA ASP A 242 -2.13 4.44 6.64
C ASP A 242 -2.45 5.02 5.25
N LEU A 243 -2.42 4.15 4.22
CA LEU A 243 -2.57 4.54 2.81
C LEU A 243 -4.02 4.52 2.29
N GLY A 244 -5.04 4.47 3.15
CA GLY A 244 -6.41 4.50 2.68
C GLY A 244 -7.46 4.94 3.70
N PRO A 245 -8.76 4.74 3.36
CA PRO A 245 -9.28 4.13 2.12
C PRO A 245 -9.11 4.97 0.84
N LEU A 246 -9.17 4.30 -0.32
CA LEU A 246 -9.37 4.89 -1.65
C LEU A 246 -10.87 4.95 -1.99
N HIS A 247 -11.44 6.14 -1.90
CA HIS A 247 -12.83 6.42 -2.22
C HIS A 247 -13.03 6.49 -3.73
N ASN A 248 -13.89 5.62 -4.26
CA ASN A 248 -14.18 5.54 -5.69
C ASN A 248 -15.55 4.88 -5.95
N VAL A 249 -15.94 4.76 -7.23
CA VAL A 249 -17.24 4.20 -7.64
C VAL A 249 -17.50 2.76 -7.17
N PHE A 250 -16.48 1.95 -6.95
CA PHE A 250 -16.65 0.56 -6.53
C PHE A 250 -16.88 0.41 -5.03
N ALA A 251 -16.57 1.44 -4.23
CA ALA A 251 -16.65 1.37 -2.78
C ALA A 251 -18.10 1.13 -2.30
N LYS A 252 -18.20 0.36 -1.23
CA LYS A 252 -19.41 -0.16 -0.56
C LYS A 252 -19.15 -0.11 0.95
N ASP A 253 -18.93 1.11 1.44
CA ASP A 253 -18.62 1.41 2.83
C ASP A 253 -19.56 2.47 3.41
N GLU A 254 -19.37 2.79 4.69
CA GLU A 254 -20.17 3.80 5.41
C GLU A 254 -19.43 5.14 5.55
N ASN A 255 -18.32 5.31 4.83
CA ASN A 255 -17.50 6.50 4.92
C ASN A 255 -18.22 7.70 4.28
N LEU A 256 -18.30 8.81 5.02
CA LEU A 256 -18.98 10.02 4.55
C LEU A 256 -18.38 10.56 3.24
N ILE A 257 -17.05 10.47 3.05
CA ILE A 257 -16.40 10.88 1.81
C ILE A 257 -16.83 9.98 0.65
N THR A 258 -16.85 8.66 0.86
CA THR A 258 -17.33 7.68 -0.13
C THR A 258 -18.77 7.99 -0.52
N HIS A 259 -19.67 8.15 0.45
CA HIS A 259 -21.07 8.45 0.19
C HIS A 259 -21.26 9.74 -0.61
N ALA A 260 -20.53 10.80 -0.29
CA ALA A 260 -20.59 12.06 -1.04
C ALA A 260 -20.20 11.86 -2.51
N ILE A 261 -19.13 11.09 -2.78
CA ILE A 261 -18.66 10.77 -4.13
C ILE A 261 -19.69 9.91 -4.86
N LEU A 262 -20.18 8.82 -4.27
CA LEU A 262 -21.16 7.91 -4.89
C LEU A 262 -22.46 8.65 -5.23
N GLU A 263 -22.95 9.49 -4.32
CA GLU A 263 -24.14 10.30 -4.55
C GLU A 263 -23.92 11.31 -5.69
N GLY A 264 -22.75 11.96 -5.73
CA GLY A 264 -22.37 12.87 -6.81
C GLY A 264 -22.30 12.19 -8.18
N ILE A 265 -21.75 10.96 -8.23
CA ILE A 265 -21.72 10.14 -9.45
C ILE A 265 -23.15 9.76 -9.88
N ALA A 266 -23.98 9.28 -8.95
CA ALA A 266 -25.36 8.88 -9.23
C ALA A 266 -26.21 10.05 -9.78
N LYS A 267 -25.98 11.27 -9.27
CA LYS A 267 -26.62 12.50 -9.73
C LYS A 267 -25.97 13.11 -10.98
N LYS A 268 -24.91 12.51 -11.52
CA LYS A 268 -24.12 13.02 -12.67
C LYS A 268 -23.52 14.42 -12.40
N GLU A 269 -23.29 14.75 -11.14
CA GLU A 269 -22.64 16.01 -10.71
C GLU A 269 -21.12 15.94 -10.86
N ILE A 270 -20.55 14.74 -10.83
CA ILE A 270 -19.13 14.45 -11.01
C ILE A 270 -18.97 13.18 -11.89
N PRO A 271 -17.83 13.00 -12.58
CA PRO A 271 -17.63 11.87 -13.49
C PRO A 271 -17.37 10.55 -12.73
N LEU A 272 -17.47 9.42 -13.45
CA LEU A 272 -17.34 8.06 -12.88
C LEU A 272 -15.95 7.80 -12.28
N GLU A 273 -14.92 8.36 -12.91
CA GLU A 273 -13.51 8.28 -12.55
C GLU A 273 -13.09 9.21 -11.41
N SER A 274 -14.06 9.86 -10.77
CA SER A 274 -13.83 10.64 -9.56
C SER A 274 -13.31 9.78 -8.43
N TYR A 275 -12.32 10.30 -7.70
CA TYR A 275 -11.72 9.63 -6.55
C TYR A 275 -11.37 10.61 -5.45
N ALA A 276 -11.18 10.08 -4.24
CA ALA A 276 -10.43 10.72 -3.17
C ALA A 276 -9.62 9.65 -2.42
N LEU A 277 -8.47 10.01 -1.88
CA LEU A 277 -7.66 9.12 -1.06
C LEU A 277 -7.57 9.68 0.36
N SER A 278 -8.08 8.93 1.32
CA SER A 278 -7.81 9.17 2.73
C SER A 278 -6.41 8.70 3.07
N PHE A 279 -5.71 9.49 3.88
CA PHE A 279 -4.34 9.21 4.30
C PHE A 279 -4.18 9.64 5.75
N LYS A 280 -3.54 8.81 6.56
CA LYS A 280 -3.36 9.11 8.00
C LYS A 280 -1.91 8.92 8.40
N THR A 281 -1.45 9.76 9.32
CA THR A 281 -0.20 9.56 10.02
C THR A 281 -0.45 9.49 11.52
N ASP A 282 0.03 8.43 12.14
CA ASP A 282 0.09 8.28 13.59
C ASP A 282 1.55 8.41 14.02
N GLU A 283 1.82 9.23 15.02
CA GLU A 283 3.17 9.55 15.47
C GLU A 283 3.26 9.45 16.99
N VAL A 284 4.34 8.87 17.50
CA VAL A 284 4.62 8.78 18.94
C VAL A 284 6.10 8.98 19.22
N PHE A 285 6.41 9.76 20.26
CA PHE A 285 7.74 10.18 20.65
C PHE A 285 8.03 9.75 22.09
N SER A 286 9.28 9.38 22.38
CA SER A 286 9.71 9.14 23.75
C SER A 286 10.38 10.36 24.35
N GLY A 287 9.86 10.81 25.50
CA GLY A 287 10.36 12.00 26.22
C GLY A 287 11.20 11.69 27.45
N GLY A 288 11.23 10.42 27.87
CA GLY A 288 11.96 9.99 29.07
C GLY A 288 11.95 8.48 29.21
N THR A 289 12.38 7.98 30.37
CA THR A 289 12.43 6.53 30.63
C THR A 289 11.86 6.18 32.01
N PHE A 290 11.50 4.92 32.18
CA PHE A 290 11.14 4.32 33.46
C PHE A 290 11.76 2.93 33.60
N LYS A 291 11.78 2.41 34.82
CA LYS A 291 12.25 1.05 35.10
C LYS A 291 11.05 0.13 35.29
N GLU A 292 11.06 -0.99 34.60
CA GLU A 292 10.05 -2.05 34.73
C GLU A 292 10.74 -3.37 35.10
N GLY A 293 10.09 -4.19 35.93
CA GLY A 293 10.60 -5.48 36.38
C GLY A 293 11.00 -5.55 37.85
N GLY A 294 11.27 -6.79 38.31
CA GLY A 294 11.63 -7.08 39.69
C GLY A 294 13.08 -6.73 40.01
N PHE A 295 13.53 -7.00 41.24
CA PHE A 295 14.88 -6.66 41.69
C PHE A 295 16.00 -7.24 40.79
N PHE A 296 15.77 -8.41 40.20
CA PHE A 296 16.73 -9.15 39.37
C PHE A 296 16.49 -9.05 37.85
N SER A 297 15.42 -8.37 37.41
CA SER A 297 15.02 -8.29 35.99
C SER A 297 14.61 -6.89 35.56
N LYS A 298 15.31 -5.86 36.06
CA LYS A 298 15.02 -4.46 35.73
C LYS A 298 15.43 -4.16 34.30
N GLN A 299 14.47 -3.70 33.50
CA GLN A 299 14.69 -3.13 32.18
C GLN A 299 14.35 -1.64 32.20
N ILE A 300 15.08 -0.84 31.42
CA ILE A 300 14.76 0.56 31.19
C ILE A 300 13.89 0.63 29.94
N LEU A 301 12.71 1.21 30.06
CA LEU A 301 11.75 1.39 28.98
C LEU A 301 11.50 2.88 28.72
N GLN A 302 11.07 3.20 27.52
CA GLN A 302 10.73 4.55 27.06
C GLN A 302 9.36 4.97 27.57
N LYS A 303 9.24 6.22 28.03
CA LYS A 303 7.96 6.89 28.29
C LYS A 303 7.47 7.57 27.02
N TRP A 304 6.35 7.09 26.51
CA TRP A 304 5.71 7.60 25.29
C TRP A 304 4.74 8.74 25.61
N ASN A 305 4.62 9.70 24.69
CA ASN A 305 3.54 10.68 24.71
C ASN A 305 2.23 10.07 24.17
N ASP A 306 1.15 10.85 24.24
CA ASP A 306 -0.08 10.51 23.53
C ASP A 306 0.18 10.46 22.02
N VAL A 307 -0.48 9.52 21.34
CA VAL A 307 -0.32 9.34 19.90
C VAL A 307 -0.90 10.57 19.18
N GLU A 308 -0.08 11.20 18.34
CA GLU A 308 -0.52 12.28 17.48
C GLU A 308 -1.15 11.70 16.22
N HIS A 309 -2.46 11.93 16.05
CA HIS A 309 -3.22 11.48 14.89
C HIS A 309 -3.43 12.63 13.90
N ARG A 310 -2.95 12.48 12.67
CA ARG A 310 -3.17 13.46 11.59
C ARG A 310 -3.87 12.80 10.42
N LYS A 311 -4.94 13.43 9.94
CA LYS A 311 -5.73 12.97 8.81
C LYS A 311 -5.58 13.92 7.64
N TYR A 312 -5.51 13.36 6.45
CA TYR A 312 -5.35 14.08 5.19
C TYR A 312 -6.29 13.46 4.15
N VAL A 313 -6.71 14.28 3.20
CA VAL A 313 -7.48 13.85 2.04
C VAL A 313 -6.78 14.40 0.80
N PHE A 314 -6.53 13.52 -0.17
CA PHE A 314 -6.01 13.86 -1.49
C PHE A 314 -7.13 13.70 -2.50
N ALA A 315 -7.50 14.76 -3.21
CA ALA A 315 -8.61 14.70 -4.15
C ALA A 315 -8.50 15.76 -5.25
N PRO A 316 -9.07 15.51 -6.45
CA PRO A 316 -9.16 16.53 -7.48
C PRO A 316 -10.00 17.74 -7.06
N HIS A 317 -9.77 18.89 -7.68
CA HIS A 317 -10.39 20.16 -7.27
C HIS A 317 -11.92 20.09 -7.19
N ARG A 318 -12.57 19.48 -8.19
CA ARG A 318 -14.03 19.34 -8.22
C ARG A 318 -14.56 18.49 -7.07
N ILE A 319 -13.79 17.48 -6.65
CA ILE A 319 -14.14 16.61 -5.54
C ILE A 319 -13.97 17.36 -4.22
N ILE A 320 -12.92 18.15 -4.07
CA ILE A 320 -12.76 19.04 -2.91
C ILE A 320 -13.97 19.97 -2.75
N GLN A 321 -14.43 20.61 -3.84
CA GLN A 321 -15.62 21.47 -3.81
C GLN A 321 -16.89 20.70 -3.38
N LEU A 322 -17.07 19.48 -3.91
CA LEU A 322 -18.17 18.61 -3.50
C LEU A 322 -18.12 18.29 -2.00
N LEU A 323 -16.94 17.96 -1.48
CA LEU A 323 -16.75 17.59 -0.07
C LEU A 323 -16.98 18.77 0.88
N TYR A 324 -16.59 20.00 0.51
CA TYR A 324 -16.94 21.18 1.32
C TYR A 324 -18.44 21.42 1.40
N ASN A 325 -19.18 21.11 0.34
CA ASN A 325 -20.63 21.27 0.31
C ASN A 325 -21.35 20.16 1.10
N LYS A 326 -20.89 18.91 0.93
CA LYS A 326 -21.62 17.73 1.44
C LYS A 326 -21.15 17.22 2.80
N THR A 327 -19.86 17.34 3.10
CA THR A 327 -19.25 16.75 4.31
C THR A 327 -18.22 17.69 4.97
N PRO A 328 -18.56 18.97 5.24
CA PRO A 328 -17.62 19.93 5.83
C PRO A 328 -17.10 19.48 7.21
N GLU A 329 -17.89 18.74 7.98
CA GLU A 329 -17.53 18.20 9.29
C GLU A 329 -16.38 17.18 9.25
N VAL A 330 -16.21 16.48 8.11
CA VAL A 330 -15.06 15.60 7.90
C VAL A 330 -13.81 16.42 7.62
N LEU A 331 -13.93 17.45 6.77
CA LEU A 331 -12.81 18.31 6.37
C LEU A 331 -12.25 19.12 7.55
N ASN A 332 -13.13 19.58 8.45
CA ASN A 332 -12.74 20.31 9.66
C ASN A 332 -11.87 19.51 10.64
N LYS A 333 -11.79 18.18 10.48
CA LYS A 333 -10.97 17.29 11.31
C LYS A 333 -9.63 16.94 10.68
N LEU A 334 -9.33 17.45 9.48
CA LEU A 334 -8.06 17.21 8.80
C LEU A 334 -6.96 18.06 9.43
N ALA A 335 -5.74 17.55 9.38
CA ALA A 335 -4.56 18.27 9.87
C ALA A 335 -4.14 19.41 8.94
N LYS A 336 -4.58 19.36 7.67
CA LYS A 336 -4.42 20.40 6.64
C LYS A 336 -5.69 20.40 5.79
N GLU A 337 -5.94 21.51 5.11
CA GLU A 337 -6.94 21.55 4.04
C GLU A 337 -6.70 20.42 3.01
N PRO A 338 -7.75 19.91 2.35
CA PRO A 338 -7.62 18.85 1.34
C PRO A 338 -6.53 19.16 0.31
N ILE A 339 -5.66 18.18 0.07
CA ILE A 339 -4.53 18.31 -0.83
C ILE A 339 -5.04 18.07 -2.25
N GLN A 340 -4.99 19.10 -3.08
CA GLN A 340 -5.44 19.01 -4.46
C GLN A 340 -4.52 18.10 -5.28
N THR A 341 -5.12 17.12 -5.96
CA THR A 341 -4.47 16.25 -6.93
C THR A 341 -5.00 16.49 -8.34
N SER A 342 -4.39 15.83 -9.33
CA SER A 342 -4.83 15.88 -10.73
C SER A 342 -6.10 15.06 -10.94
N ASP A 343 -6.96 15.50 -11.86
CA ASP A 343 -8.11 14.72 -12.32
C ASP A 343 -7.63 13.45 -13.05
N LEU A 344 -8.22 12.31 -12.71
CA LEU A 344 -8.06 11.09 -13.48
C LEU A 344 -8.81 11.25 -14.81
N LYS A 345 -8.14 10.96 -15.92
CA LYS A 345 -8.77 10.94 -17.25
C LYS A 345 -8.69 9.52 -17.80
N ILE A 346 -9.84 8.89 -17.96
CA ILE A 346 -9.94 7.56 -18.59
C ILE A 346 -10.84 7.70 -19.81
N ASP A 347 -10.27 7.46 -20.98
CA ASP A 347 -11.07 7.26 -22.19
C ASP A 347 -11.80 5.93 -22.05
N ILE A 348 -13.11 6.01 -21.77
CA ILE A 348 -14.01 4.86 -21.85
C ILE A 348 -14.30 4.68 -23.34
N THR A 349 -13.44 3.92 -24.02
CA THR A 349 -13.60 3.61 -25.46
C THR A 349 -14.20 2.24 -25.66
#